data_AF-A0A1B7VBJ8-F1
#
_entry.id   AF-A0A1B7VBJ8-F1
#
_cell.length_a   1.000
_cell.length_b   1.000
_cell.length_c   1.000
_cell.angle_alpha   90.00
_cell.angle_beta   90.00
_cell.angle_gamma   90.00
#
_symmetry.space_group_name_H-M   'P 1'
#
loop_
_entity.id
_entity.type
_entity.pdbx_description
1 polymer ?
#
loop_
_entity_poly.entity_id
_entity_poly.type
_entity_poly.pdbx_seq_one_letter_code
_entity_poly.pdbx_strand_id
1 'polypeptide(L)'
;MEDQVIGEAISKFNRTNTNVFISGELSVEDFDTSVLPRDPYQFKFIEASSTNIKLEAAPLKTVIKFLGDEFASGSLQIRSIVSSQ
;
A
#
# COMPACT_ATOMS: atom_id res chain seq x y z
N MET A 1 -12.69 -13.41 2.56
CA MET A 1 -11.65 -13.11 1.57
C MET A 1 -10.42 -13.86 2.02
N GLU A 2 -9.65 -14.43 1.09
CA GLU A 2 -8.41 -15.12 1.44
C GLU A 2 -7.28 -14.09 1.52
N ASP A 3 -6.36 -14.31 2.45
CA ASP A 3 -5.16 -13.50 2.58
C ASP A 3 -4.21 -13.77 1.42
N GLN A 4 -3.54 -12.71 0.98
CA GLN A 4 -2.58 -12.76 -0.11
C GLN A 4 -1.43 -11.81 0.19
N VAL A 5 -0.25 -12.10 -0.36
CA VAL A 5 0.90 -11.20 -0.27
C VAL A 5 0.58 -9.90 -1.00
N ILE A 6 0.62 -8.78 -0.30
CA ILE A 6 0.25 -7.46 -0.84
C ILE A 6 1.07 -7.15 -2.10
N GLY A 7 2.38 -7.37 -2.04
CA GLY A 7 3.31 -7.11 -3.14
C GLY A 7 2.94 -7.88 -4.41
N GLU A 8 2.60 -9.17 -4.28
CA GLU A 8 2.19 -10.00 -5.42
C GLU A 8 0.91 -9.47 -6.06
N ALA A 9 -0.08 -9.10 -5.25
CA ALA A 9 -1.37 -8.60 -5.71
C ALA A 9 -1.29 -7.30 -6.51
N ILE A 10 -0.35 -6.41 -6.15
CA ILE A 10 -0.23 -5.07 -6.72
C ILE A 10 0.94 -4.93 -7.73
N SER A 11 1.85 -5.91 -7.79
CA SER A 11 3.05 -5.90 -8.65
C SER A 11 2.75 -5.59 -10.12
N LYS A 12 1.65 -6.14 -10.65
CA LYS A 12 1.18 -5.94 -12.04
C LYS A 12 0.87 -4.50 -12.42
N PHE A 13 0.71 -3.61 -11.44
CA PHE A 13 0.48 -2.18 -11.65
C PHE A 13 1.80 -1.37 -11.68
N ASN A 14 2.94 -1.97 -11.35
CA ASN A 14 4.24 -1.31 -11.42
C ASN A 14 4.70 -1.19 -12.88
N ARG A 15 4.28 -0.12 -13.55
CA ARG A 15 4.58 0.14 -14.96
C ARG A 15 5.46 1.36 -15.12
N THR A 16 6.38 1.30 -16.08
CA THR A 16 7.18 2.45 -16.49
C THR A 16 6.27 3.60 -16.94
N ASN A 17 6.68 4.84 -16.68
CA ASN A 17 5.96 6.08 -17.05
C ASN A 17 4.52 6.19 -16.52
N THR A 18 4.17 5.43 -15.49
CA THR A 18 2.85 5.50 -14.84
C THR A 18 3.02 5.74 -13.35
N ASN A 19 2.39 6.81 -12.84
CA ASN A 19 2.27 7.02 -11.40
C ASN A 19 1.05 6.27 -10.89
N VAL A 20 1.24 5.36 -9.94
CA VAL A 20 0.16 4.54 -9.39
C VAL A 20 -0.01 4.85 -7.91
N PHE A 21 -1.27 5.02 -7.51
CA PHE A 21 -1.69 5.33 -6.15
C PHE A 21 -2.72 4.29 -5.70
N ILE A 22 -2.60 3.87 -4.44
CA ILE A 22 -3.42 2.84 -3.83
C ILE A 22 -4.19 3.46 -2.67
N SER A 23 -5.49 3.20 -2.62
CA SER A 23 -6.34 3.51 -1.46
C SER A 23 -7.11 2.27 -1.05
N GLY A 24 -7.43 2.13 0.22
CA GLY A 24 -8.19 0.99 0.71
C GLY A 24 -7.93 0.67 2.16
N GLU A 25 -8.54 -0.41 2.61
CA GLU A 25 -8.38 -0.92 3.98
C GLU A 25 -8.08 -2.42 3.89
N LEU A 26 -7.10 -2.85 4.67
CA LEU A 26 -6.55 -4.19 4.69
C LEU A 26 -6.47 -4.69 6.13
N SER A 27 -6.99 -5.89 6.37
CA SER A 27 -6.79 -6.64 7.60
C SER A 27 -5.52 -7.47 7.51
N VAL A 28 -4.74 -7.48 8.58
CA VAL A 28 -3.48 -8.22 8.75
C VAL A 28 -3.48 -8.91 10.12
N GLU A 29 -2.68 -9.96 10.30
CA GLU A 29 -2.67 -10.70 11.57
C GLU A 29 -1.78 -10.05 12.65
N ASP A 30 -0.55 -9.66 12.30
CA ASP A 30 0.40 -9.01 13.23
C ASP A 30 1.45 -8.17 12.50
N PHE A 31 1.12 -6.90 12.25
CA PHE A 31 1.98 -5.97 11.52
C PHE A 31 2.85 -5.11 12.47
N ASP A 32 4.17 -5.14 12.26
CA ASP A 32 5.10 -4.26 12.96
C ASP A 32 5.05 -2.83 12.40
N THR A 33 4.22 -1.99 13.00
CA THR A 33 4.09 -0.57 12.64
C THR A 33 5.37 0.25 12.78
N SER A 34 6.42 -0.26 13.44
CA SER A 34 7.70 0.43 13.60
C SER A 34 8.48 0.58 12.30
N VAL A 35 8.20 -0.26 11.30
CA VAL A 35 8.82 -0.20 9.96
C VAL A 35 8.35 1.01 9.15
N LEU A 36 7.24 1.63 9.53
CA LEU A 36 6.68 2.79 8.85
C LEU A 36 7.41 4.09 9.23
N PRO A 37 7.63 5.00 8.26
CA PRO A 37 8.29 6.27 8.53
C PRO A 37 7.42 7.15 9.44
N ARG A 38 8.05 7.69 10.50
CA ARG A 38 7.42 8.61 11.45
C ARG A 38 7.78 10.06 11.10
N ASP A 39 7.21 10.59 10.02
CA ASP A 39 7.33 12.03 9.72
C ASP A 39 6.09 12.78 10.24
N PRO A 40 6.22 13.64 11.26
CA PRO A 40 5.09 14.38 11.83
C PRO A 40 4.59 15.52 10.93
N TYR A 41 5.33 15.90 9.88
CA TYR A 41 4.99 17.03 9.01
C TYR A 41 4.40 16.61 7.65
N GLN A 42 4.22 15.30 7.41
CA GLN A 42 3.62 14.77 6.18
C GLN A 42 2.21 14.24 6.43
N PHE A 43 1.34 14.41 5.43
CA PHE A 43 0.07 13.66 5.40
C PHE A 43 0.39 12.16 5.30
N LYS A 44 -0.07 11.40 6.29
CA LYS A 44 0.14 9.95 6.33
C LYS A 44 -0.72 9.29 5.26
N PHE A 45 -0.09 8.81 4.20
CA PHE A 45 -0.76 8.01 3.18
C PHE A 45 -0.82 6.51 3.54
N ILE A 46 -0.09 6.08 4.59
CA ILE A 46 -0.25 4.78 5.26
C ILE A 46 -0.54 5.05 6.74
N GLU A 47 -1.68 4.59 7.22
CA GLU A 47 -2.04 4.53 8.62
C GLU A 47 -2.18 3.06 8.99
N ALA A 48 -1.46 2.59 10.01
CA ALA A 48 -1.48 1.19 10.39
C ALA A 48 -1.57 1.01 11.90
N SER A 49 -2.31 -0.01 12.32
CA SER A 49 -2.22 -0.67 13.61
C SER A 49 -1.57 -2.05 13.43
N SER A 50 -1.49 -2.83 14.50
CA SER A 50 -1.00 -4.21 14.42
C SER A 50 -1.91 -5.14 13.61
N THR A 51 -3.17 -4.78 13.37
CA THR A 51 -4.16 -5.66 12.69
C THR A 51 -4.87 -5.01 11.51
N ASN A 52 -4.64 -3.73 11.26
CA ASN A 52 -5.31 -2.99 10.19
C ASN A 52 -4.35 -2.03 9.50
N ILE A 53 -4.47 -1.92 8.18
CA ILE A 53 -3.72 -0.97 7.37
C ILE A 53 -4.71 -0.22 6.49
N LYS A 54 -4.69 1.11 6.63
CA LYS A 54 -5.46 2.05 5.81
C LYS A 54 -4.51 2.80 4.88
N LEU A 55 -4.86 2.80 3.60
CA LEU A 55 -4.12 3.46 2.53
C LEU A 55 -4.93 4.63 1.98
N GLU A 56 -4.30 5.80 1.90
CA GLU A 56 -4.90 7.02 1.37
C GLU A 56 -4.02 7.60 0.26
N ALA A 57 -4.33 7.26 -0.99
CA ALA A 57 -3.55 7.65 -2.17
C ALA A 57 -2.04 7.35 -2.00
N ALA A 58 -1.72 6.21 -1.39
CA ALA A 58 -0.35 5.79 -1.14
C ALA A 58 0.36 5.47 -2.46
N PRO A 59 1.55 6.03 -2.72
CA PRO A 59 2.32 5.69 -3.91
C PRO A 59 2.65 4.20 -3.95
N LEU A 60 2.43 3.54 -5.09
CA LEU A 60 2.64 2.10 -5.26
C LEU A 60 4.03 1.64 -4.78
N LYS A 61 5.09 2.38 -5.15
CA LYS A 61 6.46 2.07 -4.72
C LYS A 61 6.63 2.08 -3.21
N THR A 62 5.91 2.96 -2.53
CA THR A 62 5.94 3.07 -1.07
C THR A 62 5.19 1.92 -0.42
N VAL A 63 4.03 1.54 -0.96
CA VAL A 63 3.27 0.36 -0.51
C VAL A 63 4.11 -0.91 -0.67
N ILE A 64 4.74 -1.13 -1.83
CA ILE A 64 5.62 -2.29 -2.06
C ILE A 64 6.79 -2.29 -1.07
N LYS A 65 7.41 -1.12 -0.83
CA LYS A 65 8.58 -1.04 0.06
C LYS A 65 8.27 -1.43 1.50
N PHE A 66 7.13 -0.99 2.03
CA PHE A 66 6.83 -1.13 3.46
C PHE A 66 5.88 -2.26 3.80
N LEU A 67 5.03 -2.65 2.84
CA LEU A 67 3.95 -3.62 3.06
C LEU A 67 4.05 -4.79 2.08
N GLY A 68 5.03 -4.82 1.20
CA GLY A 68 5.08 -5.77 0.08
C GLY A 68 5.08 -7.24 0.51
N ASP A 69 5.74 -7.55 1.62
CA ASP A 69 5.89 -8.91 2.14
C ASP A 69 4.76 -9.31 3.11
N GLU A 70 3.86 -8.37 3.44
CA GLU A 70 2.75 -8.63 4.36
C GLU A 70 1.63 -9.44 3.69
N PHE A 71 1.07 -10.37 4.45
CA PHE A 71 -0.15 -11.09 4.08
C PHE A 71 -1.36 -10.31 4.59
N ALA A 72 -2.28 -10.01 3.68
CA ALA A 72 -3.46 -9.23 4.02
C ALA A 72 -4.68 -9.64 3.19
N SER A 73 -5.86 -9.38 3.74
CA SER A 73 -7.12 -9.39 3.00
C SER A 73 -7.84 -8.05 3.12
N GLY A 74 -8.54 -7.66 2.06
CA GLY A 74 -9.28 -6.40 2.04
C GLY A 74 -9.45 -5.86 0.64
N SER A 75 -10.00 -4.64 0.54
CA SER A 75 -10.34 -4.03 -0.74
C SER A 75 -9.40 -2.89 -1.08
N LEU A 76 -8.81 -2.94 -2.27
CA LEU A 76 -7.93 -1.89 -2.79
C LEU A 76 -8.55 -1.22 -4.02
N GLN A 77 -8.55 0.11 -4.02
CA GLN A 77 -8.75 0.94 -5.18
C GLN A 77 -7.38 1.33 -5.77
N ILE A 78 -7.19 1.01 -7.05
CA ILE A 78 -5.99 1.37 -7.80
C ILE A 78 -6.29 2.54 -8.73
N ARG A 79 -5.55 3.64 -8.60
CA ARG A 79 -5.61 4.80 -9.50
C ARG A 79 -4.27 4.98 -10.19
N SER A 80 -4.29 5.19 -11.50
CA SER A 80 -3.08 5.31 -12.32
C SER A 80 -3.13 6.59 -13.15
N ILE A 81 -2.02 7.32 -13.21
CA ILE A 81 -1.81 8.47 -14.08
C ILE A 81 -0.70 8.09 -15.05
N VAL A 82 -1.07 7.93 -16.33
CA VAL A 82 -0.11 7.67 -17.40
C VAL A 82 0.47 9.02 -17.84
N SER A 83 1.79 9.15 -17.80
CA SER A 83 2.43 10.33 -18.36
C SER A 83 2.64 10.09 -19.86
N SER A 84 1.84 10.75 -20.69
CA SER A 84 2.14 10.85 -22.13
C SER A 84 3.31 11.82 -22.29
N GLN A 85 4.51 11.28 -22.50
CA GLN A 85 5.58 12.04 -23.14
C GLN A 85 5.40 11.98 -24.66
#